data_AF-A0A352YVZ4-F1
#
_entry.id   AF-A0A352YVZ4-F1
#
_cell.length_a   1.000
_cell.length_b   1.000
_cell.length_c   1.000
_cell.angle_alpha   90.00
_cell.angle_beta   90.00
_cell.angle_gamma   90.00
#
_symmetry.space_group_name_H-M   'P 1'
#
loop_
_entity.id
_entity.type
_entity.pdbx_description
1 polymer ?
#
loop_
_entity_poly.entity_id
_entity_poly.type
_entity_poly.pdbx_seq_one_letter_code
_entity_poly.pdbx_strand_id
1 'polypeptide(L)'
;IDNDYAGVVMMSFPTNYNHPEPLRIWPENQYDRGDMFANFCPTKNMDWLLKPRQNYVLKYRFLVYNGHINKEKAESSWYHYAYPPKVKVIKE
;
A
#
# COMPACT_ATOMS: atom_id res chain seq x y z
N ILE A 1 -9.65 -4.64 -20.12
CA ILE A 1 -8.58 -3.62 -20.11
C ILE A 1 -8.16 -3.26 -21.53
N ASP A 2 -8.21 -4.19 -22.50
CA ASP A 2 -7.70 -3.93 -23.86
C ASP A 2 -8.25 -2.68 -24.58
N ASN A 3 -9.43 -2.18 -24.20
CA ASN A 3 -9.96 -0.87 -24.61
C ASN A 3 -10.54 -0.04 -23.43
N ASP A 4 -10.18 -0.36 -22.19
CA ASP A 4 -10.70 0.31 -20.98
C ASP A 4 -9.61 0.41 -19.91
N TYR A 5 -9.68 1.40 -19.03
CA TYR A 5 -8.68 1.61 -18.00
C TYR A 5 -8.98 0.75 -16.78
N ALA A 6 -7.95 0.27 -16.11
CA ALA A 6 -8.06 -0.30 -14.78
C ALA A 6 -6.76 -0.03 -14.03
N GLY A 7 -6.82 -0.11 -12.71
CA GLY A 7 -5.63 0.13 -11.92
C GLY A 7 -5.75 -0.40 -10.50
N VAL A 8 -4.65 -0.24 -9.78
CA VAL A 8 -4.55 -0.54 -8.36
C VAL A 8 -3.85 0.59 -7.63
N VAL A 9 -4.34 0.92 -6.43
CA VAL A 9 -3.61 1.75 -5.47
C VAL A 9 -3.04 0.84 -4.38
N MET A 10 -1.72 0.85 -4.22
CA MET A 10 -1.00 0.10 -3.18
C MET A 10 -0.83 0.98 -1.94
N MET A 11 -1.48 0.60 -0.83
CA MET A 11 -1.52 1.42 0.38
C MET A 11 -0.75 0.76 1.53
N SER A 12 0.29 1.44 2.02
CA SER A 12 0.95 1.15 3.31
C SER A 12 0.14 1.75 4.46
N PHE A 13 0.42 1.34 5.69
CA PHE A 13 -0.30 1.75 6.89
C PHE A 13 0.63 2.48 7.87
N PRO A 14 0.20 3.57 8.53
CA PRO A 14 1.07 4.38 9.40
C PRO A 14 1.74 3.65 10.57
N THR A 15 1.18 2.51 11.00
CA THR A 15 1.76 1.70 12.09
C THR A 15 2.69 0.60 11.60
N ASN A 16 3.04 0.55 10.31
CA ASN A 16 4.04 -0.38 9.80
C ASN A 16 5.43 0.00 10.31
N TYR A 17 6.30 -1.00 10.42
CA TYR A 17 7.60 -0.90 11.12
C TYR A 17 8.45 0.30 10.72
N ASN A 18 8.57 0.56 9.41
CA ASN A 18 9.42 1.61 8.85
C ASN A 18 8.59 2.57 8.00
N HIS A 19 7.37 2.93 8.42
CA HIS A 19 6.50 3.81 7.63
C HIS A 19 7.00 5.28 7.63
N PRO A 20 7.06 5.97 6.46
CA PRO A 20 6.84 5.44 5.10
C PRO A 20 8.02 4.57 4.65
N GLU A 21 7.71 3.33 4.25
CA GLU A 21 8.75 2.35 3.93
C GLU A 21 9.21 2.47 2.48
N PRO A 22 10.49 2.22 2.19
CA PRO A 22 11.00 2.29 0.82
C PRO A 22 10.24 1.36 -0.12
N LEU A 23 9.98 1.83 -1.34
CA LEU A 23 9.50 0.99 -2.44
C LEU A 23 10.67 0.56 -3.33
N ARG A 24 10.67 -0.69 -3.77
CA ARG A 24 11.48 -1.17 -4.88
C ARG A 24 10.59 -1.27 -6.11
N ILE A 25 10.90 -0.47 -7.11
CA ILE A 25 10.24 -0.43 -8.42
C ILE A 25 11.28 -0.84 -9.47
N TRP A 26 10.88 -1.62 -10.47
CA TRP A 26 11.74 -1.86 -11.63
C TRP A 26 11.69 -0.70 -12.62
N PRO A 27 12.80 -0.41 -13.32
CA PRO A 27 12.80 0.58 -14.40
C PRO A 27 11.83 0.21 -15.53
N GLU A 28 11.37 1.21 -16.27
CA GLU A 28 10.40 1.04 -17.37
C GLU A 28 10.93 0.19 -18.53
N ASN A 29 12.25 0.01 -18.65
CA ASN A 29 12.89 -0.81 -19.68
C ASN A 29 13.38 -2.16 -19.15
N GLN A 30 12.93 -2.59 -17.97
CA GLN A 30 13.36 -3.85 -17.38
C GLN A 30 13.12 -5.03 -18.35
N TYR A 31 14.17 -5.83 -18.58
CA TYR A 31 14.20 -6.94 -19.54
C TYR A 31 13.82 -6.56 -20.98
N ASP A 32 14.05 -5.30 -21.40
CA ASP A 32 13.75 -4.76 -22.73
C ASP A 32 12.26 -4.85 -23.13
N ARG A 33 11.38 -5.11 -22.16
CA ARG A 33 9.92 -5.25 -22.34
C ARG A 33 9.11 -4.39 -21.35
N GLY A 34 9.77 -3.88 -20.31
CA GLY A 34 9.12 -3.09 -19.25
C GLY A 34 8.31 -3.93 -18.28
N ASP A 35 8.87 -5.08 -17.87
CA ASP A 35 8.22 -5.95 -16.89
C ASP A 35 7.97 -5.16 -15.59
N MET A 36 6.73 -5.19 -15.09
CA MET A 36 6.34 -4.41 -13.92
C MET A 36 6.68 -5.16 -12.62
N PHE A 37 7.38 -4.48 -11.71
CA PHE A 37 7.60 -4.96 -10.34
C PHE A 37 7.48 -3.79 -9.36
N ALA A 38 6.69 -4.01 -8.30
CA ALA A 38 6.57 -3.09 -7.19
C ALA A 38 6.54 -3.86 -5.86
N ASN A 39 7.33 -3.44 -4.89
CA ASN A 39 7.42 -4.10 -3.58
C ASN A 39 7.73 -3.08 -2.47
N PHE A 40 7.02 -3.19 -1.34
CA PHE A 40 7.40 -2.52 -0.09
C PHE A 40 8.62 -3.23 0.51
N CYS A 41 9.67 -2.47 0.80
CA CYS A 41 10.94 -2.93 1.33
C CYS A 41 11.21 -2.33 2.72
N PRO A 42 10.50 -2.76 3.77
CA PRO A 42 10.61 -2.20 5.12
C PRO A 42 12.02 -2.28 5.71
N THR A 43 12.85 -3.21 5.23
CA THR A 43 14.20 -3.44 5.75
C THR A 43 15.31 -2.89 4.85
N LYS A 44 14.99 -2.13 3.80
CA LYS A 44 16.00 -1.67 2.83
C LYS A 44 17.01 -0.70 3.43
N ASN A 45 16.56 0.17 4.33
CA ASN A 45 17.35 1.22 4.97
C ASN A 45 17.23 1.19 6.51
N MET A 46 16.67 0.11 7.06
CA MET A 46 16.45 -0.04 8.50
C MET A 46 16.58 -1.52 8.87
N ASP A 47 17.44 -1.82 9.84
CA ASP A 47 17.60 -3.18 10.35
C ASP A 47 16.36 -3.59 11.14
N TRP A 48 15.87 -4.82 10.92
CA TRP A 48 14.75 -5.37 11.68
C TRP A 48 15.16 -6.65 12.40
N LEU A 49 15.38 -6.54 13.71
CA LEU A 49 15.66 -7.71 14.54
C LEU A 49 14.39 -8.53 14.81
N LEU A 50 14.34 -9.72 14.22
CA LEU A 50 13.29 -10.70 14.47
C LEU A 50 13.68 -11.64 15.61
N LYS A 51 12.79 -11.82 16.58
CA LYS A 51 12.97 -12.66 17.77
C LYS A 51 11.98 -13.83 17.73
N PRO A 52 12.36 -15.00 18.27
CA PRO A 52 11.45 -16.13 18.36
C PRO A 52 10.15 -15.78 19.11
N ARG A 53 9.02 -16.31 18.63
CA ARG A 53 7.70 -16.17 19.27
C ARG A 53 7.18 -14.73 19.36
N GLN A 54 7.57 -13.88 18.42
CA GLN A 54 7.04 -12.52 18.27
C GLN A 54 6.21 -12.40 16.99
N ASN A 55 5.20 -11.53 17.03
CA ASN A 55 4.35 -11.21 15.88
C ASN A 55 4.80 -9.90 15.25
N TYR A 56 5.10 -9.94 13.96
CA TYR A 56 5.58 -8.80 13.18
C TYR A 56 4.55 -8.47 12.09
N VAL A 57 3.56 -7.65 12.45
CA VAL A 57 2.42 -7.37 11.58
C VAL A 57 2.70 -6.13 10.74
N LEU A 58 2.71 -6.31 9.42
CA LEU A 58 2.64 -5.22 8.45
C LEU A 58 1.25 -5.24 7.81
N LYS A 59 0.68 -4.05 7.61
CA LYS A 59 -0.67 -3.87 7.08
C LYS A 59 -0.57 -3.18 5.73
N TYR A 60 -1.24 -3.77 4.74
CA TYR A 60 -1.34 -3.25 3.39
C TYR A 60 -2.77 -3.38 2.87
N ARG A 61 -3.16 -2.53 1.94
CA ARG A 61 -4.43 -2.64 1.22
C ARG A 61 -4.24 -2.34 -0.26
N PHE A 62 -4.92 -3.10 -1.10
CA PHE A 62 -5.13 -2.74 -2.49
C PHE A 62 -6.53 -2.18 -2.68
N LEU A 63 -6.62 -1.03 -3.34
CA LEU A 63 -7.83 -0.59 -4.00
C LEU A 63 -7.71 -0.98 -5.47
N VAL A 64 -8.44 -2.00 -5.89
CA VAL A 64 -8.52 -2.43 -7.29
C VAL A 64 -9.77 -1.81 -7.91
N TYR A 65 -9.63 -1.20 -9.07
CA TYR A 65 -10.73 -0.46 -9.71
C TYR A 65 -10.73 -0.63 -11.22
N ASN A 66 -11.92 -0.52 -11.82
CA ASN A 66 -12.11 -0.33 -13.25
C ASN A 66 -12.32 1.16 -13.55
N GLY A 67 -11.92 1.59 -14.74
CA GLY A 67 -11.86 2.99 -15.17
C GLY A 67 -10.71 3.77 -14.54
N HIS A 68 -10.86 5.10 -14.55
CA HIS A 68 -9.89 6.02 -13.94
C HIS A 68 -10.29 6.42 -12.53
N ILE A 69 -9.28 6.60 -11.68
CA ILE A 69 -9.39 7.30 -10.40
C ILE A 69 -8.53 8.56 -10.46
N ASN A 70 -9.00 9.66 -9.86
CA ASN A 70 -8.20 10.86 -9.70
C ASN A 70 -7.38 10.81 -8.40
N LYS A 71 -6.43 11.73 -8.27
CA LYS A 71 -5.58 11.85 -7.08
C LYS A 71 -6.41 11.97 -5.81
N GLU A 72 -7.46 12.79 -5.82
CA GLU A 72 -8.28 13.09 -4.64
C GLU A 72 -8.96 11.82 -4.09
N LYS A 73 -9.52 10.98 -4.97
CA LYS A 73 -10.13 9.71 -4.58
C LYS A 73 -9.10 8.68 -4.10
N ALA A 74 -7.91 8.64 -4.71
CA ALA A 74 -6.83 7.76 -4.27
C ALA A 74 -6.35 8.15 -2.86
N GLU A 75 -6.09 9.44 -2.62
CA GLU A 75 -5.70 9.97 -1.32
C GLU A 75 -6.78 9.77 -0.26
N SER A 76 -8.05 10.05 -0.59
CA SER A 76 -9.18 9.80 0.30
C SER A 76 -9.30 8.32 0.68
N SER A 77 -9.07 7.40 -0.28
CA SER A 77 -9.10 5.96 -0.03
C SER A 77 -7.99 5.52 0.94
N TRP A 78 -6.79 6.07 0.80
CA TRP A 78 -5.71 5.84 1.75
C TRP A 78 -6.02 6.45 3.12
N TYR A 79 -6.53 7.67 3.18
CA TYR A 79 -6.86 8.34 4.43
C TYR A 79 -7.92 7.58 5.24
N HIS A 80 -9.00 7.12 4.58
CA HIS A 80 -10.02 6.29 5.23
C HIS A 80 -9.49 4.93 5.69
N TYR A 81 -8.52 4.36 4.97
CA TYR A 81 -7.84 3.15 5.40
C TYR A 81 -6.96 3.40 6.63
N ALA A 82 -6.09 4.42 6.58
CA ALA A 82 -5.12 4.77 7.60
C ALA A 82 -5.75 5.30 8.89
N TYR A 83 -6.86 6.06 8.75
CA TYR A 83 -7.55 6.75 9.83
C TYR A 83 -9.05 6.43 9.79
N PRO A 84 -9.46 5.19 10.09
CA PRO A 84 -10.86 4.81 10.08
C PRO A 84 -11.65 5.60 11.15
N PRO A 85 -12.91 5.96 10.88
CA PRO A 85 -13.72 6.72 11.82
C PRO A 85 -13.97 5.93 13.11
N LYS A 86 -13.94 6.62 14.25
CA LYS A 86 -14.29 6.05 15.55
C LYS A 86 -15.80 6.06 15.71
N VAL A 87 -16.41 4.89 15.74
CA VAL A 87 -17.86 4.73 15.97
C VAL A 87 -18.12 4.57 17.46
N LYS A 88 -19.03 5.39 18.02
CA LYS A 88 -19.58 5.21 19.37
C LYS A 88 -21.06 4.85 19.24
N VAL A 89 -21.45 3.69 19.76
CA VAL A 89 -22.86 3.29 19.84
C VAL A 89 -23.41 3.74 21.19
N ILE A 90 -24.42 4.61 21.18
CA ILE A 90 -25.12 5.06 22.38
C ILE A 90 -26.41 4.24 22.45
N LYS A 91 -26.66 3.58 23.59
CA LYS A 91 -27.93 2.89 23.84
C LYS A 91 -28.92 3.92 24.40
N GLU A 92 -30.15 3.86 23.90
CA GLU A 92 -31.32 4.52 24.51
C GLU A 92 -31.65 3.89 25.87
#